data_AF-A0A2N0QYX0-F1
#
_entry.id   AF-A0A2N0QYX0-F1
#
_cell.length_a   1.000
_cell.length_b   1.000
_cell.length_c   1.000
_cell.angle_alpha   90.00
_cell.angle_beta   90.00
_cell.angle_gamma   90.00
#
_symmetry.space_group_name_H-M   'P 1'
#
loop_
_entity.id
_entity.type
_entity.pdbx_description
1 polymer ?
#
loop_
_entity_poly.entity_id
_entity_poly.type
_entity_poly.pdbx_seq_one_letter_code
_entity_poly.pdbx_strand_id
1 'polypeptide(L)'
;MCNNLSREILRKTIGFGSDGRILEQTWQKGFYRIGTQVLGKDYFLSCDVGSVFGCDGKIDYYVDKLDWAIEILRDGDDMAEHEERFEPLSGKYKEIVRYAKSIAIIDIHSIGRLDTRSEAKQVRKIREHFIHVSCSKGFDAFKIESFGKETVIIKFQD
;
A
#
# COMPACT_ATOMS: atom_id res chain seq x y z
N MET A 1 -18.99 -1.08 2.35
CA MET A 1 -19.50 -2.47 2.44
C MET A 1 -18.74 -3.33 1.44
N CYS A 2 -18.09 -4.41 1.88
CA CYS A 2 -17.48 -5.39 0.99
C CYS A 2 -18.56 -6.44 0.66
N ASN A 3 -19.15 -6.39 -0.54
CA ASN A 3 -20.11 -7.41 -0.95
C ASN A 3 -19.38 -8.66 -1.49
N ASN A 4 -20.04 -9.82 -1.51
CA ASN A 4 -19.44 -11.08 -2.01
C ASN A 4 -18.89 -10.96 -3.44
N LEU A 5 -19.48 -10.06 -4.24
CA LEU A 5 -19.03 -9.72 -5.58
C LEU A 5 -17.59 -9.16 -5.61
N SER A 6 -17.18 -8.37 -4.60
CA SER A 6 -15.82 -7.83 -4.55
C SER A 6 -14.77 -8.92 -4.31
N ARG A 7 -15.06 -9.90 -3.43
CA ARG A 7 -14.17 -11.04 -3.13
C ARG A 7 -13.99 -11.96 -4.33
N GLU A 8 -15.08 -12.27 -5.03
CA GLU A 8 -15.03 -13.14 -6.22
C GLU A 8 -14.30 -12.47 -7.39
N ILE A 9 -14.58 -11.18 -7.64
CA ILE A 9 -13.87 -10.41 -8.67
C ILE A 9 -12.37 -10.38 -8.35
N LEU A 10 -11.97 -10.05 -7.12
CA LEU A 10 -10.57 -10.08 -6.72
C LEU A 10 -9.95 -11.46 -7.03
N ARG A 11 -10.57 -12.56 -6.60
CA ARG A 11 -10.05 -13.91 -6.88
C ARG A 11 -9.87 -14.19 -8.38
N LYS A 12 -10.76 -13.69 -9.24
CA LYS A 12 -10.76 -13.92 -10.69
C LYS A 12 -9.88 -12.95 -11.48
N THR A 13 -9.61 -11.76 -10.96
CA THR A 13 -8.88 -10.69 -11.67
C THR A 13 -7.54 -10.33 -11.03
N ILE A 14 -7.07 -11.08 -10.03
CA ILE A 14 -5.74 -10.89 -9.45
C ILE A 14 -4.67 -11.18 -10.51
N GLY A 15 -3.80 -10.20 -10.72
CA GLY A 15 -2.61 -10.37 -11.54
C GLY A 15 -1.49 -11.05 -10.75
N PHE A 16 -0.81 -12.00 -11.38
CA PHE A 16 0.34 -12.69 -10.81
C PHE A 16 1.61 -12.38 -11.60
N GLY A 17 2.71 -12.21 -10.89
CA GLY A 17 4.04 -12.16 -11.50
C GLY A 17 4.51 -13.55 -11.92
N SER A 18 5.63 -13.60 -12.64
CA SER A 18 6.31 -14.86 -12.98
C SER A 18 6.82 -15.62 -11.74
N ASP A 19 6.96 -14.92 -10.62
CA ASP A 19 7.28 -15.45 -9.29
C ASP A 19 6.07 -16.06 -8.56
N GLY A 20 4.88 -16.04 -9.18
CA GLY A 20 3.64 -16.54 -8.61
C GLY A 20 3.05 -15.69 -7.48
N ARG A 21 3.67 -14.54 -7.17
CA ARG A 21 3.18 -13.58 -6.17
C ARG A 21 2.20 -12.60 -6.82
N ILE A 22 1.30 -12.03 -6.01
CA ILE A 22 0.36 -11.01 -6.48
C ILE A 22 1.16 -9.79 -6.96
N LEU A 23 0.86 -9.26 -8.14
CA LEU A 23 1.53 -8.05 -8.65
C LEU A 23 1.19 -6.85 -7.76
N GLU A 24 2.18 -6.01 -7.50
CA GLU A 24 2.00 -4.73 -6.78
C GLU A 24 0.91 -3.87 -7.42
N GLN A 25 0.87 -3.87 -8.76
CA GLN A 25 -0.17 -3.18 -9.53
C GLN A 25 -1.60 -3.66 -9.23
N THR A 26 -1.79 -4.90 -8.78
CA THR A 26 -3.10 -5.39 -8.33
C THR A 26 -3.54 -4.63 -7.08
N TRP A 27 -2.62 -4.39 -6.15
CA TRP A 27 -2.85 -3.64 -4.92
C TRP A 27 -3.10 -2.16 -5.20
N GLN A 28 -2.25 -1.54 -6.01
CA GLN A 28 -2.40 -0.15 -6.46
C GLN A 28 -3.78 0.08 -7.08
N LYS A 29 -4.19 -0.72 -8.09
CA LYS A 29 -5.51 -0.58 -8.73
C LYS A 29 -6.67 -0.77 -7.75
N GLY A 30 -6.55 -1.74 -6.83
CA GLY A 30 -7.55 -1.97 -5.80
C GLY A 30 -7.69 -0.79 -4.83
N PHE A 31 -6.55 -0.26 -4.39
CA PHE A 31 -6.47 0.91 -3.51
C PHE A 31 -7.07 2.14 -4.19
N TYR A 32 -6.71 2.41 -5.45
CA TYR A 32 -7.26 3.52 -6.20
C TYR A 32 -8.78 3.44 -6.35
N ARG A 33 -9.30 2.27 -6.73
CA ARG A 33 -10.74 2.06 -6.93
C ARG A 33 -11.55 2.31 -5.66
N ILE A 34 -11.10 1.79 -4.52
CA ILE A 34 -11.83 1.96 -3.25
C ILE A 34 -11.54 3.32 -2.64
N GLY A 35 -10.30 3.81 -2.71
CA GLY A 35 -9.90 5.11 -2.18
C GLY A 35 -10.68 6.26 -2.80
N THR A 36 -10.83 6.27 -4.13
CA THR A 36 -11.67 7.27 -4.81
C THR A 36 -13.15 7.22 -4.40
N GLN A 37 -13.68 6.02 -4.11
CA GLN A 37 -15.06 5.87 -3.60
C GLN A 37 -15.21 6.36 -2.17
N VAL A 38 -14.22 6.10 -1.31
CA VAL A 38 -14.25 6.48 0.11
C VAL A 38 -14.01 7.98 0.30
N LEU A 39 -13.05 8.56 -0.44
CA LEU A 39 -12.73 9.98 -0.39
C LEU A 39 -13.83 10.86 -1.02
N GLY A 40 -14.62 10.29 -1.93
CA GLY A 40 -15.78 10.96 -2.52
C GLY A 40 -15.37 12.16 -3.38
N LYS A 41 -16.12 13.25 -3.28
CA LYS A 41 -15.87 14.49 -4.04
C LYS A 41 -15.04 15.51 -3.26
N ASP A 42 -14.79 15.24 -1.98
CA ASP A 42 -14.13 16.19 -1.09
C ASP A 42 -12.61 16.16 -1.26
N TYR A 43 -12.06 15.00 -1.63
CA TYR A 43 -10.64 14.79 -1.88
C TYR A 43 -10.41 13.99 -3.17
N PHE A 44 -9.34 14.31 -3.87
CA PHE A 44 -8.82 13.68 -5.07
C PHE A 44 -7.62 12.81 -4.72
N LEU A 45 -7.76 11.51 -4.97
CA LEU A 45 -6.65 10.58 -5.00
C LEU A 45 -5.99 10.65 -6.38
N SER A 46 -4.88 11.37 -6.48
CA SER A 46 -4.14 11.54 -7.74
C SER A 46 -3.08 10.46 -7.88
N CYS A 47 -3.01 9.78 -9.02
CA CYS A 47 -1.99 8.77 -9.30
C CYS A 47 -0.78 9.37 -10.01
N ASP A 48 0.38 8.70 -9.90
CA ASP A 48 1.58 8.99 -10.68
C ASP A 48 2.07 10.45 -10.54
N VAL A 49 2.01 10.97 -9.31
CA VAL A 49 2.27 12.38 -9.00
C VAL A 49 3.76 12.61 -8.79
N GLY A 50 4.32 13.61 -9.47
CA GLY A 50 5.74 13.94 -9.31
C GLY A 50 6.13 15.15 -10.14
N SER A 51 5.82 15.12 -11.43
CA SER A 51 6.17 16.21 -12.36
C SER A 51 5.58 17.57 -11.95
N VAL A 52 4.36 17.58 -11.38
CA VAL A 52 3.73 18.81 -10.87
C VAL A 52 4.43 19.42 -9.66
N PHE A 53 5.19 18.61 -8.90
CA PHE A 53 6.03 19.06 -7.79
C PHE A 53 7.49 19.29 -8.20
N GLY A 54 7.88 18.96 -9.45
CA GLY A 54 9.27 18.98 -9.88
C GLY A 54 10.12 17.81 -9.35
N CYS A 55 9.49 16.68 -9.01
CA CYS A 55 10.17 15.46 -8.60
C CYS A 55 10.73 14.66 -9.79
N ASP A 56 11.84 13.96 -9.55
CA ASP A 56 12.44 13.02 -10.50
C ASP A 56 11.66 11.70 -10.57
N GLY A 57 11.00 11.33 -9.47
CA GLY A 57 10.13 10.16 -9.39
C GLY A 57 8.64 10.52 -9.46
N LYS A 58 7.82 9.48 -9.64
CA LYS A 58 6.37 9.55 -9.47
C LYS A 58 5.99 8.69 -8.26
N ILE A 59 5.29 9.29 -7.31
CA ILE A 59 4.70 8.57 -6.18
C ILE A 59 3.44 7.86 -6.67
N ASP A 60 3.10 6.73 -6.04
CA ASP A 60 1.88 6.00 -6.42
C ASP A 60 0.64 6.86 -6.26
N TYR A 61 0.47 7.50 -5.10
CA TYR A 61 -0.67 8.39 -4.86
C TYR A 61 -0.35 9.64 -4.04
N TYR A 62 -1.03 10.73 -4.37
CA TYR A 62 -1.13 11.93 -3.55
C TYR A 62 -2.60 12.27 -3.28
N VAL A 63 -2.96 12.51 -2.02
CA VAL A 63 -4.31 12.93 -1.64
C VAL A 63 -4.36 14.44 -1.47
N ASP A 64 -5.07 15.13 -2.35
CA ASP A 64 -5.18 16.59 -2.31
C ASP A 64 -5.87 17.06 -1.01
N LYS A 65 -5.59 18.32 -0.60
CA LYS A 65 -6.06 19.00 0.63
C LYS A 65 -5.63 18.37 1.96
N LEU A 66 -5.49 17.05 2.02
CA LEU A 66 -4.91 16.31 3.14
C LEU A 66 -3.39 16.30 3.07
N ASP A 67 -2.82 16.50 1.88
CA ASP A 67 -1.39 16.49 1.61
C ASP A 67 -0.74 15.17 2.06
N TRP A 68 -1.38 14.06 1.71
CA TRP A 68 -0.87 12.72 1.99
C TRP A 68 -0.12 12.18 0.79
N ALA A 69 1.08 11.67 1.05
CA ALA A 69 1.94 11.01 0.09
C ALA A 69 1.93 9.50 0.39
N ILE A 70 1.49 8.68 -0.56
CA ILE A 70 1.26 7.25 -0.35
C ILE A 70 2.00 6.44 -1.41
N GLU A 71 2.79 5.48 -0.95
CA GLU A 71 3.48 4.48 -1.78
C GLU A 71 2.98 3.08 -1.40
N ILE A 72 2.79 2.19 -2.37
CA ILE A 72 2.34 0.82 -2.15
C ILE A 72 3.41 -0.15 -2.65
N LEU A 73 3.73 -1.15 -1.83
CA LEU A 73 4.60 -2.26 -2.19
C LEU A 73 3.99 -3.60 -1.80
N ARG A 74 4.61 -4.68 -2.27
CA ARG A 74 4.19 -6.05 -1.99
C ARG A 74 5.25 -6.85 -1.24
N ASP A 75 4.81 -7.68 -0.30
CA ASP A 75 5.60 -8.72 0.37
C ASP A 75 6.98 -8.26 0.95
N GLY A 76 7.16 -6.95 1.19
CA GLY A 76 8.43 -6.34 1.57
C GLY A 76 9.52 -6.30 0.51
N ASP A 77 9.16 -6.39 -0.77
CA ASP A 77 10.09 -6.13 -1.86
C ASP A 77 10.58 -4.68 -1.76
N ASP A 78 11.90 -4.50 -1.84
CA ASP A 78 12.59 -3.20 -1.96
C ASP A 78 12.18 -2.11 -0.96
N MET A 79 11.74 -2.48 0.25
CA MET A 79 11.32 -1.54 1.30
C MET A 79 12.32 -0.40 1.54
N ALA A 80 13.61 -0.70 1.56
CA ALA A 80 14.65 0.30 1.77
C ALA A 80 14.71 1.31 0.62
N GLU A 81 14.53 0.86 -0.63
CA GLU A 81 14.48 1.74 -1.78
C GLU A 81 13.24 2.64 -1.73
N HIS A 82 12.07 2.07 -1.39
CA HIS A 82 10.84 2.86 -1.25
C HIS A 82 10.97 3.94 -0.16
N GLU A 83 11.61 3.62 0.98
CA GLU A 83 11.88 4.60 2.04
C GLU A 83 12.87 5.67 1.58
N GLU A 84 13.95 5.30 0.88
CA GLU A 84 14.95 6.24 0.36
C GLU A 84 14.35 7.25 -0.64
N ARG A 85 13.32 6.87 -1.40
CA ARG A 85 12.63 7.82 -2.29
C ARG A 85 12.03 9.01 -1.54
N PHE A 86 11.66 8.84 -0.26
CA PHE A 86 11.15 9.90 0.60
C PHE A 86 12.24 10.67 1.36
N GLU A 87 13.53 10.42 1.11
CA GLU A 87 14.60 11.16 1.79
C GLU A 87 14.50 12.67 1.45
N PRO A 88 14.43 13.57 2.45
CA PRO A 88 14.09 14.98 2.21
C PRO A 88 15.08 15.79 1.36
N LEU A 89 16.35 15.39 1.26
CA LEU A 89 17.42 16.16 0.60
C LEU A 89 17.76 15.63 -0.79
N SER A 90 17.65 14.33 -0.99
CA SER A 90 18.19 13.57 -2.12
C SER A 90 17.23 12.54 -2.68
N GLY A 91 16.16 12.22 -1.95
CA GLY A 91 15.12 11.29 -2.38
C GLY A 91 14.40 11.77 -3.65
N LYS A 92 13.95 10.81 -4.46
CA LYS A 92 13.20 11.08 -5.70
C LYS A 92 11.92 11.90 -5.48
N TYR A 93 11.37 11.86 -4.26
CA TYR A 93 10.17 12.58 -3.83
C TYR A 93 10.46 13.79 -2.94
N LYS A 94 11.72 14.27 -2.87
CA LYS A 94 12.12 15.38 -1.99
C LYS A 94 11.21 16.62 -2.06
N GLU A 95 10.73 16.98 -3.25
CA GLU A 95 9.83 18.14 -3.40
C GLU A 95 8.43 17.85 -2.85
N ILE A 96 7.89 16.64 -3.02
CA ILE A 96 6.63 16.22 -2.39
C ILE A 96 6.77 16.21 -0.86
N VAL A 97 7.88 15.70 -0.34
CA VAL A 97 8.16 15.60 1.11
C VAL A 97 8.11 16.98 1.80
N ARG A 98 8.46 18.06 1.10
CA ARG A 98 8.38 19.44 1.63
C ARG A 98 6.94 19.89 1.91
N TYR A 99 5.97 19.36 1.17
CA TYR A 99 4.56 19.79 1.26
C TYR A 99 3.67 18.75 1.93
N ALA A 100 4.05 17.47 1.89
CA ALA A 100 3.28 16.40 2.47
C ALA A 100 3.17 16.56 4.00
N LYS A 101 1.93 16.56 4.51
CA LYS A 101 1.63 16.54 5.94
C LYS A 101 1.80 15.13 6.53
N SER A 102 1.71 14.10 5.70
CA SER A 102 1.88 12.71 6.13
C SER A 102 2.37 11.84 4.97
N ILE A 103 3.22 10.87 5.31
CA ILE A 103 3.76 9.87 4.39
C ILE A 103 3.30 8.50 4.87
N ALA A 104 2.83 7.67 3.94
CA ALA A 104 2.48 6.27 4.21
C ALA A 104 3.08 5.35 3.15
N ILE A 105 3.87 4.38 3.59
CA ILE A 105 4.40 3.30 2.77
C ILE A 105 3.65 2.03 3.16
N ILE A 106 2.71 1.61 2.31
CA ILE A 106 1.79 0.50 2.58
C ILE A 106 2.34 -0.78 1.96
N ASP A 107 2.76 -1.70 2.83
CA ASP A 107 3.35 -2.97 2.46
C ASP A 107 2.34 -4.11 2.64
N ILE A 108 1.86 -4.67 1.52
CA ILE A 108 0.79 -5.67 1.52
C ILE A 108 1.34 -7.09 1.31
N HIS A 109 1.06 -7.96 2.27
CA HIS A 109 1.53 -9.35 2.37
C HIS A 109 0.44 -10.34 2.06
N SER A 110 0.69 -11.19 1.07
CA SER A 110 -0.23 -12.29 0.72
C SER A 110 0.13 -13.60 1.45
N ILE A 111 -0.33 -13.73 2.69
CA ILE A 111 0.02 -14.88 3.55
C ILE A 111 -0.58 -16.18 2.99
N GLY A 112 0.27 -17.20 2.84
CA GLY A 112 -0.17 -18.59 2.59
C GLY A 112 -0.53 -18.93 1.14
N ARG A 113 -0.22 -18.07 0.16
CA ARG A 113 -0.36 -18.42 -1.27
C ARG A 113 0.89 -19.11 -1.84
N LEU A 114 2.08 -18.84 -1.30
CA LEU A 114 3.36 -19.48 -1.66
C LEU A 114 4.31 -19.71 -0.46
N ASP A 115 3.87 -19.48 0.78
CA ASP A 115 4.71 -19.59 1.97
C ASP A 115 5.00 -21.06 2.36
N THR A 116 5.92 -21.73 1.66
CA THR A 116 6.82 -22.70 2.31
C THR A 116 8.03 -22.01 2.93
N ARG A 117 8.27 -20.74 2.58
CA ARG A 117 9.16 -19.84 3.30
C ARG A 117 8.36 -19.06 4.34
N SER A 118 7.88 -19.78 5.35
CA SER A 118 7.54 -19.17 6.64
C SER A 118 8.81 -18.71 7.36
N GLU A 119 9.64 -17.93 6.68
CA GLU A 119 10.19 -16.75 7.29
C GLU A 119 9.26 -15.66 6.77
N ALA A 120 8.05 -15.51 7.32
CA ALA A 120 7.85 -14.46 8.32
C ALA A 120 9.18 -13.78 8.65
N LYS A 121 9.71 -12.96 7.72
CA LYS A 121 10.94 -12.21 7.89
C LYS A 121 10.80 -11.57 9.26
N GLN A 122 11.60 -12.09 10.18
CA GLN A 122 11.48 -11.95 11.63
C GLN A 122 11.11 -10.51 11.95
N VAL A 123 10.07 -10.33 12.77
CA VAL A 123 9.69 -9.08 13.44
C VAL A 123 10.23 -7.86 12.70
N ARG A 124 9.62 -7.52 11.55
CA ARG A 124 9.99 -6.31 10.83
C ARG A 124 9.87 -5.16 11.82
N LYS A 125 11.01 -4.55 12.17
CA LYS A 125 11.02 -3.41 13.07
C LYS A 125 10.07 -2.38 12.48
N ILE A 126 8.94 -2.16 13.13
CA ILE A 126 7.90 -1.26 12.63
C ILE A 126 8.55 0.12 12.47
N ARG A 127 8.53 0.66 11.25
CA ARG A 127 9.14 1.94 10.89
C ARG A 127 8.06 3.02 10.86
N GLU A 128 8.45 4.26 11.12
CA GLU A 128 7.54 5.40 11.34
C GLU A 128 6.54 5.62 10.19
N HIS A 129 6.94 5.40 8.94
CA HIS A 129 6.09 5.60 7.75
C HIS A 129 5.45 4.33 7.21
N PHE A 130 5.78 3.15 7.77
CA PHE A 130 5.31 1.88 7.22
C PHE A 130 3.98 1.44 7.83
N ILE A 131 3.09 1.00 6.95
CA ILE A 131 1.84 0.31 7.29
C ILE A 131 1.91 -1.09 6.70
N HIS A 132 2.02 -2.10 7.55
CA HIS A 132 2.04 -3.49 7.12
C HIS A 132 0.62 -4.05 7.11
N VAL A 133 0.19 -4.55 5.95
CA VAL A 133 -1.11 -5.18 5.77
C VAL A 133 -0.88 -6.65 5.44
N SER A 134 -1.30 -7.55 6.31
CA SER A 134 -1.28 -8.99 6.06
C SER A 134 -2.68 -9.48 5.70
N CYS A 135 -2.85 -10.10 4.53
CA CYS A 135 -4.12 -10.68 4.12
C CYS A 135 -4.07 -12.20 4.09
N SER A 136 -5.15 -12.84 4.53
CA SER A 136 -5.31 -14.29 4.40
C SER A 136 -5.43 -14.70 2.93
N LYS A 137 -5.07 -15.95 2.62
CA LYS A 137 -5.26 -16.57 1.29
C LYS A 137 -6.68 -16.39 0.73
N GLY A 138 -7.69 -16.37 1.60
CA GLY A 138 -9.10 -16.25 1.24
C GLY A 138 -9.57 -14.81 1.01
N PHE A 139 -8.78 -13.80 1.39
CA PHE A 139 -9.20 -12.40 1.54
C PHE A 139 -10.38 -12.22 2.51
N ASP A 140 -10.46 -13.09 3.52
CA ASP A 140 -11.49 -13.05 4.58
C ASP A 140 -10.98 -12.39 5.87
N ALA A 141 -9.67 -12.22 6.02
CA ALA A 141 -9.06 -11.60 7.17
C ALA A 141 -7.87 -10.72 6.76
N PHE A 142 -7.78 -9.57 7.42
CA PHE A 142 -6.69 -8.62 7.26
C PHE A 142 -6.17 -8.22 8.64
N LYS A 143 -4.85 -8.11 8.75
CA LYS A 143 -4.16 -7.55 9.92
C LYS A 143 -3.39 -6.32 9.48
N ILE A 144 -3.59 -5.20 10.16
CA ILE A 144 -2.92 -3.93 9.85
C ILE A 144 -2.06 -3.54 11.05
N GLU A 145 -0.79 -3.26 10.80
CA GLU A 145 0.21 -2.91 11.81
C GLU A 145 0.97 -1.65 11.37
N SER A 146 1.10 -0.69 12.27
CA SER A 146 1.80 0.58 12.01
C SER A 146 2.45 1.11 13.28
N PHE A 147 3.46 1.97 13.13
CA PHE A 147 4.26 2.44 14.27
C PHE A 147 3.41 3.20 15.31
N GLY A 148 3.52 2.77 16.57
CA GLY A 148 2.83 3.43 17.68
C GLY A 148 1.29 3.37 17.63
N LYS A 149 0.71 2.47 16.83
CA LYS A 149 -0.74 2.25 16.77
C LYS A 149 -1.09 0.83 17.17
N GLU A 150 -2.31 0.67 17.69
CA GLU A 150 -2.86 -0.67 17.95
C GLU A 150 -3.02 -1.45 16.65
N THR A 151 -2.75 -2.75 16.71
CA THR A 151 -3.00 -3.66 15.60
C THR A 151 -4.50 -3.73 15.32
N VAL A 152 -4.89 -3.52 14.07
CA VAL A 152 -6.27 -3.67 13.62
C VAL A 152 -6.44 -5.03 12.95
N ILE A 153 -7.43 -5.79 13.40
CA ILE A 153 -7.81 -7.06 12.78
C ILE A 153 -9.20 -6.91 12.18
N ILE A 154 -9.30 -7.09 10.87
CA ILE A 154 -10.55 -7.06 10.12
C ILE A 154 -10.87 -8.49 9.69
N LYS A 155 -12.04 -8.98 10.05
CA LYS A 155 -12.55 -10.28 9.60
C LYS A 155 -13.90 -10.08 8.91
N PHE A 156 -14.06 -10.65 7.74
CA PHE A 156 -15.33 -10.69 7.02
C PHE A 156 -16.03 -12.00 7.34
N GLN A 157 -17.24 -11.91 7.87
CA GLN A 157 -18.14 -13.07 7.98
C GLN A 157 -18.85 -13.25 6.63
N ASP A 158 -19.12 -14.51 6.28
CA ASP A 158 -19.91 -14.87 5.10
C ASP A 158 -21.40 -14.55 5.28
#